data_AF-A0A382HFY0-F1
#
_entry.id   AF-A0A382HFY0-F1
#
_cell.length_a   1.000
_cell.length_b   1.000
_cell.length_c   1.000
_cell.angle_alpha   90.00
_cell.angle_beta   90.00
_cell.angle_gamma   90.00
#
_symmetry.space_group_name_H-M   'P 1'
#
loop_
_entity.id
_entity.type
_entity.pdbx_description
1 polymer ?
#
loop_
_entity_poly.entity_id
_entity_poly.type
_entity_poly.pdbx_seq_one_letter_code
_entity_poly.pdbx_strand_id
1 'polypeptide(L)'
;MDYLDTHEESEFIQHEPCPECGSRDNLARYDDGHAFCFGCNYREKAGGEQKVVIKKGDKHMDFVEGEATNLKSRGISLDTCRKWDYYIGEVAGQPVQIANYKDSSGQRIAQKIRFRNKDFHTRGDIKEAGLYGQHLWSGKGKKAIVCEGEIDALSVSQSQGNKWPVYSIPNGSAGASKAIRKSIELLNGYEEVIFCFDSDDVGIKASRECAQVLPPGKAKIAKLPLKDANEMLVKGRVRELVDCIWQAKVYRPDGIVNGKDLWDIVNAEDSMSSCEYPYEGINKKTLGMRRGEIVTITAGAGIGKSQVCREMANHMLNQEETIGYIALEESNKRTGLGFMGLYLNRPLHLGNVEVEEEDFKEAFDHTLNTGRIYLYDHWGSLEGNNLLNKIRYMVTACGCSFIILDHISIVVSGIEEGDERRTID
;
A
#
# COMPACT_ATOMS: atom_id res chain seq x y z
N MET A 1 -10.28 23.90 -25.94
CA MET A 1 -9.68 24.99 -25.14
C MET A 1 -8.77 24.29 -24.17
N ASP A 2 -7.55 24.07 -24.65
CA ASP A 2 -6.52 23.26 -24.00
C ASP A 2 -5.85 24.10 -22.92
N TYR A 3 -5.81 23.57 -21.69
CA TYR A 3 -4.80 23.97 -20.71
C TYR A 3 -3.73 22.87 -20.72
N LEU A 4 -2.73 23.06 -21.58
CA LEU A 4 -1.46 22.35 -21.53
C LEU A 4 -0.65 22.94 -20.38
N ASP A 5 -0.55 22.19 -19.29
CA ASP A 5 0.33 22.52 -18.17
C ASP A 5 1.76 22.11 -18.56
N THR A 6 2.55 23.09 -19.00
CA THR A 6 3.95 22.91 -19.35
C THR A 6 4.79 22.93 -18.07
N HIS A 7 5.01 21.77 -17.45
CA HIS A 7 6.09 21.63 -16.49
C HIS A 7 7.43 21.56 -17.24
N GLU A 8 8.21 22.65 -17.20
CA GLU A 8 9.63 22.62 -17.57
C GLU A 8 10.35 21.62 -16.64
N GLU A 9 10.94 20.55 -17.19
CA GLU A 9 11.78 19.63 -16.41
C GLU A 9 13.10 20.32 -16.05
N SER A 10 13.45 20.33 -14.77
CA SER A 10 14.72 20.86 -14.27
C SER A 10 15.78 19.78 -14.06
N GLU A 11 17.04 20.13 -14.34
CA GLU A 11 18.20 19.25 -14.21
C GLU A 11 18.83 19.37 -12.81
N PHE A 12 19.22 18.22 -12.25
CA PHE A 12 19.92 18.16 -10.97
C PHE A 12 21.33 18.78 -11.08
N ILE A 13 21.68 19.64 -10.13
CA ILE A 13 23.00 20.27 -10.04
C ILE A 13 23.87 19.54 -8.99
N GLN A 14 23.46 19.55 -7.72
CA GLN A 14 24.28 19.05 -6.61
C GLN A 14 23.46 18.71 -5.36
N HIS A 15 24.10 18.00 -4.42
CA HIS A 15 23.59 17.79 -3.08
C HIS A 15 24.14 18.84 -2.09
N GLU A 16 23.30 19.27 -1.16
CA GLU A 16 23.58 20.28 -0.14
C GLU A 16 23.09 19.82 1.25
N PRO A 17 23.56 20.46 2.35
CA PRO A 17 23.01 20.23 3.67
C PRO A 17 21.54 20.68 3.75
N CYS A 18 20.68 19.85 4.33
CA CYS A 18 19.27 20.20 4.52
C CYS A 18 19.11 21.12 5.74
N PRO A 19 18.46 22.29 5.59
CA PRO A 19 18.24 23.21 6.71
C PRO A 19 17.22 22.69 7.73
N GLU A 20 16.34 21.76 7.34
CA GLU A 20 15.28 21.24 8.22
C GLU A 20 15.74 20.03 9.05
N CYS A 21 16.31 19.00 8.42
CA CYS A 21 16.71 17.78 9.13
C CYS A 21 18.20 17.70 9.47
N GLY A 22 19.00 18.70 9.07
CA GLY A 22 20.43 18.76 9.35
C GLY A 22 21.26 17.69 8.64
N SER A 23 20.69 16.96 7.67
CA SER A 23 21.44 16.02 6.84
C SER A 23 22.54 16.73 6.09
N ARG A 24 23.70 16.10 5.90
CA ARG A 24 24.84 16.72 5.22
C ARG A 24 24.69 16.81 3.69
N ASP A 25 23.90 15.92 3.11
CA ASP A 25 23.89 15.67 1.65
C ASP A 25 22.54 15.18 1.09
N ASN A 26 21.44 15.21 1.85
CA ASN A 26 20.15 14.72 1.34
C ASN A 26 19.35 15.77 0.55
N LEU A 27 19.75 17.04 0.55
CA LEU A 27 19.04 18.10 -0.20
C LEU A 27 19.58 18.17 -1.63
N ALA A 28 18.76 17.84 -2.63
CA ALA A 28 19.12 17.99 -4.04
C ALA A 28 18.67 19.36 -4.57
N ARG A 29 19.58 20.07 -5.23
CA ARG A 29 19.31 21.35 -5.91
C ARG A 29 19.25 21.19 -7.42
N TYR A 30 18.32 21.89 -8.04
CA TYR A 30 18.03 21.84 -9.47
C TYR A 30 18.31 23.18 -10.16
N ASP A 31 18.43 23.15 -11.49
CA ASP A 31 18.81 24.29 -12.33
C ASP A 31 17.78 25.41 -12.46
N ASP A 32 16.51 25.12 -12.18
CA ASP A 32 15.45 26.12 -12.01
C ASP A 32 15.49 26.79 -10.62
N GLY A 33 16.41 26.39 -9.75
CA GLY A 33 16.60 26.92 -8.41
C GLY A 33 15.78 26.25 -7.31
N HIS A 34 14.89 25.30 -7.63
CA HIS A 34 14.17 24.56 -6.59
C HIS A 34 15.07 23.51 -5.91
N ALA A 35 14.68 23.07 -4.70
CA ALA A 35 15.40 21.99 -3.99
C ALA A 35 14.45 21.02 -3.29
N PHE A 36 14.87 19.76 -3.17
CA PHE A 36 14.11 18.68 -2.53
C PHE A 36 15.02 17.82 -1.62
N CYS A 37 14.63 17.64 -0.36
CA CYS A 37 15.36 16.77 0.57
C CYS A 37 14.81 15.35 0.57
N PHE A 38 15.62 14.37 0.17
CA PHE A 38 15.25 12.96 0.18
C PHE A 38 15.16 12.33 1.57
N GLY A 39 15.66 13.01 2.61
CA GLY A 39 15.62 12.54 3.99
C GLY A 39 14.34 12.91 4.74
N CYS A 40 13.86 14.16 4.60
CA CYS A 40 12.71 14.68 5.35
C CYS A 40 11.60 15.27 4.47
N ASN A 41 11.72 15.19 3.14
CA ASN A 41 10.80 15.77 2.17
C ASN A 41 10.70 17.32 2.17
N TYR A 42 11.69 18.02 2.76
CA TYR A 42 11.81 19.48 2.69
C TYR A 42 11.84 19.97 1.23
N ARG A 43 11.19 21.11 0.94
CA ARG A 43 11.10 21.71 -0.40
C ARG A 43 11.39 23.21 -0.41
N GLU A 44 12.25 23.64 -1.32
CA GLU A 44 12.43 25.07 -1.67
C GLU A 44 11.85 25.33 -3.04
N LYS A 45 11.08 26.42 -3.20
CA LYS A 45 10.52 26.83 -4.49
C LYS A 45 11.56 27.64 -5.28
N ALA A 46 11.59 27.45 -6.59
CA ALA A 46 12.38 28.25 -7.52
C ALA A 46 12.10 29.76 -7.32
N GLY A 47 13.13 30.52 -6.94
CA GLY A 47 13.10 31.98 -6.95
C GLY A 47 13.35 32.49 -8.37
N GLY A 48 12.48 33.37 -8.87
CA GLY A 48 12.58 33.87 -10.24
C GLY A 48 13.92 34.53 -10.56
N GLU A 49 14.40 34.27 -11.78
CA GLU A 49 15.57 34.83 -12.50
C GLU A 49 16.91 34.09 -12.38
N GLN A 50 17.18 33.17 -13.32
CA GLN A 50 18.17 33.33 -14.41
C GLN A 50 18.29 32.02 -15.23
N LYS A 51 17.81 32.04 -16.50
CA LYS A 51 18.04 30.94 -17.46
C LYS A 51 19.45 31.06 -18.04
N VAL A 52 20.39 30.22 -17.61
CA VAL A 52 21.69 30.06 -18.27
C VAL A 52 21.52 29.11 -19.46
N VAL A 53 21.51 29.67 -20.67
CA VAL A 53 21.43 28.89 -21.92
C VAL A 53 22.81 28.29 -22.23
N ILE A 54 23.00 26.99 -21.98
CA ILE A 54 24.17 26.25 -22.45
C ILE A 54 23.87 25.63 -23.81
N LYS A 55 24.62 26.03 -24.85
CA LYS A 55 24.57 25.47 -26.20
C LYS A 55 24.98 23.99 -26.17
N LYS A 56 24.15 23.10 -26.75
CA LYS A 56 24.46 21.67 -26.99
C LYS A 56 25.70 21.55 -27.89
N GLY A 57 26.83 21.16 -27.30
CA GLY A 57 27.99 20.65 -28.01
C GLY A 57 27.85 19.14 -28.28
N ASP A 58 28.44 18.68 -29.37
CA ASP A 58 28.56 17.26 -29.74
C ASP A 58 29.02 16.41 -28.55
N LYS A 59 28.15 15.51 -28.07
CA LYS A 59 28.51 14.54 -27.02
C LYS A 59 29.33 13.42 -27.64
N HIS A 60 30.65 13.58 -27.71
CA HIS A 60 31.52 12.42 -27.52
C HIS A 60 31.23 11.88 -26.11
N MET A 61 30.38 10.86 -26.01
CA MET A 61 30.05 10.24 -24.72
C MET A 61 31.23 9.35 -24.31
N ASP A 62 32.02 9.80 -23.33
CA ASP A 62 33.08 9.00 -22.72
C ASP A 62 32.48 7.87 -21.87
N PHE A 63 32.12 6.78 -22.53
CA PHE A 63 31.75 5.53 -21.90
C PHE A 63 32.98 4.88 -21.26
N VAL A 64 32.76 4.23 -20.12
CA VAL A 64 33.79 3.46 -19.43
C VAL A 64 34.05 2.19 -20.23
N GLU A 65 35.32 1.94 -20.54
CA GLU A 65 35.77 0.70 -21.15
C GLU A 65 35.85 -0.42 -20.12
N GLY A 66 35.62 -1.65 -20.57
CA GLY A 66 35.65 -2.82 -19.72
C GLY A 66 35.48 -4.10 -20.53
N GLU A 67 35.56 -5.23 -19.85
CA GLU A 67 35.49 -6.54 -20.47
C GLU A 67 34.46 -7.44 -19.78
N ALA A 68 33.80 -8.29 -20.56
CA ALA A 68 32.95 -9.33 -20.02
C ALA A 68 33.81 -10.39 -19.32
N THR A 69 33.51 -10.64 -18.04
CA THR A 69 34.18 -11.66 -17.22
C THR A 69 33.15 -12.45 -16.41
N ASN A 70 33.54 -13.60 -15.85
CA ASN A 70 32.67 -14.37 -14.96
C ASN A 70 32.44 -13.60 -13.64
N LEU A 71 31.18 -13.39 -13.25
CA LEU A 71 30.82 -12.84 -11.94
C LEU A 71 30.71 -13.98 -10.92
N LYS A 72 31.84 -14.49 -10.46
CA LYS A 72 31.91 -15.66 -9.56
C LYS A 72 31.05 -15.52 -8.31
N SER A 73 31.06 -14.34 -7.67
CA SER A 73 30.27 -14.07 -6.46
C SER A 73 28.76 -14.01 -6.70
N ARG A 74 28.33 -13.94 -7.96
CA ARG A 74 26.93 -13.87 -8.38
C ARG A 74 26.47 -15.14 -9.09
N GLY A 75 27.37 -16.11 -9.29
CA GLY A 75 27.09 -17.31 -10.06
C GLY A 75 26.80 -17.06 -11.54
N ILE A 76 27.18 -15.91 -12.10
CA ILE A 76 26.90 -15.55 -13.50
C ILE A 76 28.12 -15.84 -14.38
N SER A 77 27.87 -16.56 -15.48
CA SER A 77 28.83 -17.01 -16.47
C SER A 77 29.24 -15.91 -17.44
N LEU A 78 30.43 -16.07 -18.01
CA LEU A 78 31.00 -15.23 -19.05
C LEU A 78 30.09 -15.13 -20.27
N ASP A 79 29.45 -16.23 -20.67
CA ASP A 79 28.54 -16.26 -21.83
C ASP A 79 27.31 -15.39 -21.58
N THR A 80 26.76 -15.41 -20.37
CA THR A 80 25.67 -14.50 -19.98
C THR A 80 26.16 -13.05 -19.97
N CYS A 81 27.31 -12.75 -19.37
CA CYS A 81 27.86 -11.39 -19.35
C CYS A 81 28.14 -10.84 -20.76
N ARG A 82 28.70 -11.66 -21.66
CA ARG A 82 28.92 -11.31 -23.08
C ARG A 82 27.60 -11.04 -23.80
N LYS A 83 26.63 -11.93 -23.65
CA LYS A 83 25.32 -11.76 -24.29
C LYS A 83 24.66 -10.45 -23.87
N TRP A 84 24.73 -10.11 -22.59
CA TRP A 84 24.07 -8.92 -22.03
C TRP A 84 24.89 -7.62 -22.15
N ASP A 85 26.09 -7.65 -22.74
CA ASP A 85 27.01 -6.51 -22.75
C ASP A 85 27.30 -5.99 -21.32
N TYR A 86 27.48 -6.91 -20.37
CA TYR A 86 27.72 -6.60 -18.95
C TYR A 86 29.20 -6.80 -18.62
N TYR A 87 29.88 -5.71 -18.27
CA TYR A 87 31.35 -5.67 -18.16
C TYR A 87 31.83 -5.40 -16.74
N ILE A 88 33.09 -5.75 -16.49
CA ILE A 88 33.89 -5.22 -15.40
C ILE A 88 34.89 -4.25 -16.00
N GLY A 89 35.03 -3.07 -15.38
CA GLY A 89 36.01 -2.07 -15.77
C GLY A 89 36.54 -1.34 -14.54
N GLU A 90 37.16 -0.18 -14.78
CA GLU A 90 37.75 0.63 -13.73
C GLU A 90 37.36 2.10 -13.89
N VAL A 91 36.99 2.76 -12.80
CA VAL A 91 36.77 4.20 -12.75
C VAL A 91 37.59 4.76 -11.59
N ALA A 92 38.52 5.67 -11.91
CA ALA A 92 39.38 6.33 -10.91
C ALA A 92 40.08 5.34 -9.94
N GLY A 93 40.68 4.25 -10.46
CA GLY A 93 41.36 3.27 -9.61
C GLY A 93 40.44 2.22 -8.97
N GLN A 94 39.12 2.36 -9.09
CA GLN A 94 38.16 1.48 -8.44
C GLN A 94 37.51 0.49 -9.43
N PRO A 95 37.45 -0.81 -9.09
CA PRO A 95 36.77 -1.78 -9.93
C PRO A 95 35.26 -1.55 -9.89
N VAL A 96 34.65 -1.52 -11.07
CA VAL A 96 33.22 -1.27 -11.26
C VAL A 96 32.58 -2.34 -12.14
N GLN A 97 31.27 -2.54 -11.95
CA GLN A 97 30.44 -3.32 -12.87
C GLN A 97 29.66 -2.37 -13.78
N ILE A 98 29.56 -2.69 -15.07
CA ILE A 98 29.04 -1.79 -16.08
C ILE A 98 27.93 -2.51 -16.86
N ALA A 99 26.69 -2.05 -16.69
CA ALA A 99 25.57 -2.44 -17.54
C ALA A 99 25.46 -1.47 -18.72
N ASN A 100 25.73 -1.95 -19.93
CA ASN A 100 25.69 -1.14 -21.14
C ASN A 100 24.31 -1.17 -21.78
N TYR A 101 23.59 -0.05 -21.70
CA TYR A 101 22.29 0.08 -22.34
C TYR A 101 22.45 0.47 -23.80
N LYS A 102 21.69 -0.22 -24.66
CA LYS A 102 21.73 -0.07 -26.11
C LYS A 102 20.35 0.25 -26.65
N ASP A 103 20.30 1.03 -27.71
CA ASP A 103 19.08 1.28 -28.48
C ASP A 103 18.71 0.09 -29.38
N SER A 104 17.64 0.24 -30.17
CA SER A 104 17.18 -0.77 -31.13
C SER A 104 18.14 -1.02 -32.30
N SER A 105 19.08 -0.10 -32.56
CA SER A 105 20.14 -0.26 -33.57
C SER A 105 21.36 -1.02 -33.02
N GLY A 106 21.41 -1.24 -31.69
CA GLY A 106 22.53 -1.86 -31.00
C GLY A 106 23.62 -0.87 -30.59
N GLN A 107 23.40 0.44 -30.78
CA GLN A 107 24.34 1.47 -30.34
C GLN A 107 24.21 1.68 -28.84
N ARG A 108 25.36 1.78 -28.15
CA ARG A 108 25.41 2.11 -26.72
C ARG A 108 25.00 3.56 -26.51
N ILE A 109 24.00 3.78 -25.67
CA ILE A 109 23.43 5.11 -25.40
C ILE A 109 23.57 5.52 -23.93
N ALA A 110 23.69 4.54 -23.03
CA ALA A 110 23.93 4.80 -21.62
C ALA A 110 24.69 3.65 -20.94
N GLN A 111 25.29 3.95 -19.79
CA GLN A 111 25.91 2.98 -18.91
C GLN A 111 25.43 3.21 -17.49
N LYS A 112 25.07 2.11 -16.81
CA LYS A 112 24.86 2.13 -15.37
C LYS A 112 26.03 1.40 -14.71
N ILE A 113 26.79 2.17 -13.94
CA ILE A 113 28.05 1.80 -13.33
C ILE A 113 27.79 1.55 -11.85
N ARG A 114 28.10 0.35 -11.38
CA ARG A 114 27.93 -0.06 -9.99
C ARG A 114 29.29 -0.22 -9.32
N PHE A 115 29.50 0.54 -8.26
CA PHE A 115 30.69 0.45 -7.41
C PHE A 115 30.53 -0.64 -6.34
N ARG A 116 31.65 -1.03 -5.72
CA ARG A 116 31.68 -2.09 -4.70
C ARG A 116 30.88 -1.75 -3.44
N ASN A 117 30.81 -0.47 -3.08
CA ASN A 117 29.99 0.06 -1.99
C ASN A 117 28.48 0.08 -2.32
N LYS A 118 28.10 -0.36 -3.52
CA LYS A 118 26.73 -0.34 -4.08
C LYS A 118 26.24 1.04 -4.49
N ASP A 119 27.13 2.01 -4.67
CA ASP A 119 26.78 3.26 -5.32
C ASP A 119 26.59 3.04 -6.82
N PHE A 120 25.65 3.78 -7.41
CA PHE A 120 25.30 3.70 -8.82
C PHE A 120 25.53 5.05 -9.48
N HIS A 121 26.34 5.04 -10.54
CA HIS A 121 26.58 6.20 -11.40
C HIS A 121 26.07 5.91 -12.79
N THR A 122 25.55 6.93 -13.45
CA THR A 122 25.03 6.79 -14.81
C THR A 122 25.80 7.69 -15.75
N ARG A 123 26.18 7.15 -16.92
CA ARG A 123 26.76 7.93 -18.03
C ARG A 123 25.85 7.80 -19.25
N GLY A 124 25.78 8.87 -20.04
CA GLY A 124 24.91 8.95 -21.22
C GLY A 124 23.44 9.14 -20.87
N ASP A 125 22.56 8.81 -21.81
CA ASP A 125 21.12 9.12 -21.70
C ASP A 125 20.30 7.89 -21.29
N ILE A 126 20.31 7.58 -20.00
CA ILE A 126 19.56 6.45 -19.44
C ILE A 126 18.05 6.66 -19.55
N LYS A 127 17.59 7.92 -19.62
CA LYS A 127 16.16 8.23 -19.78
C LYS A 127 15.68 7.71 -21.12
N GLU A 128 16.52 7.77 -22.16
CA GLU A 128 16.23 7.23 -23.49
C GLU A 128 16.43 5.71 -23.61
N ALA A 129 17.08 5.07 -22.64
CA ALA A 129 17.58 3.71 -22.79
C ALA A 129 16.58 2.57 -22.55
N GLY A 130 15.33 2.88 -22.19
CA GLY A 130 14.25 1.91 -22.03
C GLY A 130 14.57 0.82 -21.00
N LEU A 131 14.13 -0.41 -21.25
CA LEU A 131 14.46 -1.56 -20.40
C LEU A 131 15.82 -2.14 -20.78
N TYR A 132 16.60 -2.55 -19.79
CA TYR A 132 17.84 -3.26 -20.04
C TYR A 132 17.54 -4.63 -20.68
N GLY A 133 18.35 -5.03 -21.66
CA GLY A 133 18.12 -6.25 -22.45
C GLY A 133 17.16 -6.06 -23.64
N GLN A 134 16.61 -4.86 -23.86
CA GLN A 134 15.72 -4.58 -25.00
C GLN A 134 16.34 -4.94 -26.37
N HIS A 135 17.63 -4.66 -26.55
CA HIS A 135 18.40 -4.97 -27.75
C HIS A 135 18.59 -6.48 -28.03
N LEU A 136 18.28 -7.36 -27.07
CA LEU A 136 18.50 -8.81 -27.21
C LEU A 136 17.33 -9.55 -27.85
N TRP A 137 16.17 -8.91 -27.94
CA TRP A 137 14.91 -9.56 -28.26
C TRP A 137 14.08 -8.73 -29.25
N SER A 138 13.31 -9.40 -30.10
CA SER A 138 12.48 -8.75 -31.13
C SER A 138 11.26 -8.02 -30.58
N GLY A 139 10.96 -8.15 -29.28
CA GLY A 139 9.76 -7.57 -28.66
C GLY A 139 8.48 -8.35 -28.94
N LYS A 140 8.55 -9.60 -29.40
CA LYS A 140 7.39 -10.46 -29.67
C LYS A 140 7.60 -11.88 -29.15
N GLY A 141 6.54 -12.51 -28.64
CA GLY A 141 6.59 -13.92 -28.22
C GLY A 141 5.55 -14.30 -27.17
N LYS A 142 5.69 -15.49 -26.58
CA LYS A 142 4.73 -15.96 -25.56
C LYS A 142 4.90 -15.28 -24.21
N LYS A 143 6.12 -15.08 -23.74
CA LYS A 143 6.41 -14.56 -22.40
C LYS A 143 7.57 -13.59 -22.43
N ALA A 144 7.45 -12.52 -21.65
CA ALA A 144 8.55 -11.67 -21.24
C ALA A 144 8.67 -11.66 -19.72
N ILE A 145 9.89 -11.70 -19.20
CA ILE A 145 10.17 -11.58 -17.77
C ILE A 145 10.81 -10.22 -17.52
N VAL A 146 10.31 -9.47 -16.55
CA VAL A 146 10.88 -8.17 -16.14
C VAL A 146 11.35 -8.27 -14.69
N CYS A 147 12.64 -8.02 -14.47
CA CYS A 147 13.28 -8.05 -13.16
C CYS A 147 13.54 -6.63 -12.64
N GLU A 148 13.79 -6.50 -11.34
CA GLU A 148 14.08 -5.20 -10.71
C GLU A 148 15.48 -4.67 -11.06
N GLY A 149 16.50 -5.53 -11.01
CA GLY A 149 17.89 -5.16 -11.28
C GLY A 149 18.50 -5.90 -12.46
N GLU A 150 19.62 -5.36 -12.96
CA GLU A 150 20.36 -5.95 -14.08
C GLU A 150 20.92 -7.34 -13.70
N ILE A 151 21.43 -7.49 -12.48
CA ILE A 151 21.97 -8.77 -11.98
C ILE A 151 20.88 -9.85 -11.91
N ASP A 152 19.65 -9.49 -11.55
CA ASP A 152 18.52 -10.43 -11.51
C ASP A 152 18.10 -10.83 -12.92
N ALA A 153 18.07 -9.89 -13.86
CA ALA A 153 17.81 -10.21 -15.26
C ALA A 153 18.87 -11.15 -15.85
N LEU A 154 20.16 -10.94 -15.57
CA LEU A 154 21.22 -11.88 -15.95
C LEU A 154 21.02 -13.24 -15.29
N SER A 155 20.63 -13.28 -14.01
CA SER A 155 20.41 -14.51 -13.24
C SER A 155 19.22 -15.33 -13.79
N VAL A 156 18.11 -14.67 -14.10
CA VAL A 156 16.92 -15.27 -14.73
C VAL A 156 17.23 -15.73 -16.15
N SER A 157 17.97 -14.93 -16.93
CA SER A 157 18.37 -15.29 -18.29
C SER A 157 19.23 -16.56 -18.28
N GLN A 158 20.26 -16.60 -17.43
CA GLN A 158 21.15 -17.76 -17.32
C GLN A 158 20.41 -19.01 -16.85
N SER A 159 19.53 -18.87 -15.85
CA SER A 159 18.75 -19.99 -15.30
C SER A 159 17.87 -20.68 -16.34
N GLN A 160 17.57 -19.98 -17.44
CA GLN A 160 16.78 -20.48 -18.57
C GLN A 160 17.63 -20.68 -19.83
N GLY A 161 18.96 -20.78 -19.69
CA GLY A 161 19.89 -21.04 -20.79
C GLY A 161 20.03 -19.87 -21.77
N ASN A 162 19.74 -18.64 -21.34
CA ASN A 162 19.80 -17.41 -22.12
C ASN A 162 18.88 -17.40 -23.37
N LYS A 163 17.75 -18.11 -23.33
CA LYS A 163 16.86 -18.32 -24.50
C LYS A 163 15.53 -17.57 -24.45
N TRP A 164 15.19 -16.97 -23.32
CA TRP A 164 13.89 -16.32 -23.10
C TRP A 164 14.00 -14.80 -23.01
N PRO A 165 13.01 -14.05 -23.51
CA PRO A 165 12.92 -12.61 -23.32
C PRO A 165 12.91 -12.23 -21.84
N VAL A 166 14.00 -11.62 -21.39
CA VAL A 166 14.19 -11.12 -20.03
C VAL A 166 14.66 -9.68 -20.13
N TYR A 167 14.17 -8.84 -19.22
CA TYR A 167 14.47 -7.42 -19.13
C TYR A 167 14.70 -7.01 -17.67
N SER A 168 15.36 -5.88 -17.42
CA SER A 168 15.29 -5.19 -16.13
C SER A 168 14.91 -3.72 -16.26
N ILE A 169 14.32 -3.18 -15.20
CA ILE A 169 14.03 -1.74 -15.12
C ILE A 169 15.32 -0.95 -14.84
N PRO A 170 15.45 0.28 -15.38
CA PRO A 170 16.70 1.06 -15.28
C PRO A 170 16.92 1.70 -13.91
N ASN A 171 15.85 2.14 -13.23
CA ASN A 171 15.92 3.00 -12.04
C ASN A 171 15.35 2.36 -10.77
N GLY A 172 15.34 1.02 -10.70
CA GLY A 172 14.80 0.27 -9.56
C GLY A 172 13.32 0.54 -9.29
N SER A 173 12.84 0.06 -8.14
CA SER A 173 11.41 0.05 -7.78
C SER A 173 10.70 1.40 -7.86
N ALA A 174 11.34 2.51 -7.44
CA ALA A 174 10.72 3.85 -7.44
C ALA A 174 10.39 4.37 -8.85
N GLY A 175 11.16 3.99 -9.87
CA GLY A 175 10.95 4.38 -11.26
C GLY A 175 10.27 3.31 -12.12
N ALA A 176 9.85 2.19 -11.52
CA ALA A 176 9.44 0.99 -12.23
C ALA A 176 8.23 1.24 -13.13
N SER A 177 7.15 1.79 -12.58
CA SER A 177 5.90 2.04 -13.32
C SER A 177 6.10 3.00 -14.51
N LYS A 178 6.94 4.04 -14.36
CA LYS A 178 7.31 4.96 -15.45
C LYS A 178 8.07 4.25 -16.56
N ALA A 179 9.01 3.37 -16.21
CA ALA A 179 9.76 2.58 -17.19
C ALA A 179 8.85 1.61 -17.96
N ILE A 180 7.94 0.91 -17.27
CA ILE A 180 6.97 0.01 -17.91
C ILE A 180 6.04 0.76 -18.85
N ARG A 181 5.57 1.96 -18.48
CA ARG A 181 4.77 2.82 -19.39
C ARG A 181 5.54 3.20 -20.65
N LYS A 182 6.81 3.61 -20.53
CA LYS A 182 7.65 3.94 -21.70
C LYS A 182 7.86 2.74 -22.62
N SER A 183 7.92 1.53 -22.05
CA SER A 183 8.13 0.29 -22.80
C SER A 183 6.84 -0.51 -23.06
N ILE A 184 5.67 0.12 -22.99
CA ILE A 184 4.38 -0.57 -23.11
C ILE A 184 4.20 -1.23 -24.49
N GLU A 185 4.66 -0.58 -25.57
CA GLU A 185 4.58 -1.14 -26.93
C GLU A 185 5.41 -2.42 -27.07
N LEU A 186 6.63 -2.41 -26.52
CA LEU A 186 7.52 -3.58 -26.47
C LEU A 186 6.86 -4.72 -25.70
N LEU A 187 6.39 -4.43 -24.48
CA LEU A 187 5.79 -5.45 -23.62
C LEU A 187 4.46 -5.96 -24.17
N ASN A 188 3.76 -5.14 -24.96
CA ASN A 188 2.52 -5.54 -25.60
C ASN A 188 2.69 -6.55 -26.73
N GLY A 189 3.88 -6.68 -27.32
CA GLY A 189 4.16 -7.72 -28.30
C GLY A 189 4.23 -9.14 -27.73
N TYR A 190 4.20 -9.29 -26.40
CA TYR A 190 4.16 -10.60 -25.74
C TYR A 190 2.73 -11.03 -25.37
N GLU A 191 2.44 -12.33 -25.25
CA GLU A 191 1.14 -12.80 -24.73
C GLU A 191 1.02 -12.59 -23.21
N GLU A 192 2.10 -12.83 -22.48
CA GLU A 192 2.17 -12.67 -21.02
C GLU A 192 3.44 -11.92 -20.59
N VAL A 193 3.33 -11.12 -19.54
CA VAL A 193 4.47 -10.40 -18.94
C VAL A 193 4.55 -10.76 -17.46
N ILE A 194 5.68 -11.30 -17.04
CA ILE A 194 5.92 -11.79 -15.68
C ILE A 194 6.87 -10.80 -14.98
N PHE A 195 6.37 -10.14 -13.94
CA PHE A 195 7.17 -9.33 -13.05
C PHE A 195 7.81 -10.23 -11.98
N CYS A 196 9.15 -10.24 -11.95
CA CYS A 196 9.98 -11.02 -11.05
C CYS A 196 10.89 -10.05 -10.28
N PHE A 197 10.29 -9.22 -9.43
CA PHE A 197 10.98 -8.22 -8.61
C PHE A 197 11.43 -8.81 -7.27
N ASP A 198 12.12 -8.01 -6.46
CA ASP A 198 12.55 -8.43 -5.12
C ASP A 198 11.32 -8.79 -4.27
N SER A 199 11.49 -9.76 -3.38
CA SER A 199 10.44 -10.27 -2.48
C SER A 199 10.30 -9.48 -1.18
N ASP A 200 10.79 -8.24 -1.16
CA ASP A 200 10.53 -7.28 -0.08
C ASP A 200 9.29 -6.42 -0.39
N ASP A 201 8.83 -5.65 0.60
CA ASP A 201 7.60 -4.85 0.48
C ASP A 201 7.67 -3.81 -0.65
N VAL A 202 8.87 -3.31 -0.94
CA VAL A 202 9.11 -2.30 -1.98
C VAL A 202 9.00 -2.94 -3.36
N GLY A 203 9.67 -4.07 -3.58
CA GLY A 203 9.61 -4.83 -4.84
C GLY A 203 8.21 -5.38 -5.11
N ILE A 204 7.52 -5.90 -4.09
CA ILE A 204 6.14 -6.37 -4.20
C ILE A 204 5.21 -5.23 -4.63
N LYS A 205 5.30 -4.06 -3.99
CA LYS A 205 4.48 -2.90 -4.35
C LYS A 205 4.77 -2.44 -5.78
N ALA A 206 6.04 -2.31 -6.14
CA ALA A 206 6.45 -1.90 -7.49
C ALA A 206 5.97 -2.88 -8.57
N SER A 207 5.99 -4.19 -8.31
CA SER A 207 5.50 -5.20 -9.25
C SER A 207 3.99 -5.08 -9.51
N ARG A 208 3.20 -4.74 -8.48
CA ARG A 208 1.76 -4.49 -8.60
C ARG A 208 1.47 -3.22 -9.39
N GLU A 209 2.20 -2.13 -9.11
CA GLU A 209 2.06 -0.87 -9.86
C GLU A 209 2.41 -1.07 -11.35
N CYS A 210 3.45 -1.86 -11.64
CA CYS A 210 3.81 -2.22 -13.01
C CYS A 210 2.75 -3.08 -13.69
N ALA A 211 2.17 -4.04 -12.97
CA ALA A 211 1.12 -4.91 -13.48
C ALA A 211 -0.16 -4.15 -13.88
N GLN A 212 -0.48 -3.06 -13.18
CA GLN A 212 -1.63 -2.19 -13.50
C GLN A 212 -1.47 -1.41 -14.81
N VAL A 213 -0.24 -1.24 -15.30
CA VAL A 213 0.04 -0.52 -16.57
C VAL A 213 -0.34 -1.37 -17.79
N LEU A 214 -0.28 -2.70 -17.66
CA LEU A 214 -0.52 -3.62 -18.77
C LEU A 214 -2.01 -3.94 -18.92
N PRO A 215 -2.45 -4.36 -20.13
CA PRO A 215 -3.80 -4.84 -20.35
C PRO A 215 -4.21 -5.93 -19.33
N PRO A 216 -5.48 -5.93 -18.87
CA PRO A 216 -5.97 -6.94 -17.94
C PRO A 216 -5.69 -8.38 -18.41
N GLY A 217 -5.28 -9.24 -17.48
CA GLY A 217 -4.98 -10.65 -17.76
C GLY A 217 -3.59 -10.93 -18.33
N LYS A 218 -2.85 -9.90 -18.78
CA LYS A 218 -1.50 -10.04 -19.36
C LYS A 218 -0.40 -10.13 -18.31
N ALA A 219 -0.51 -9.33 -17.26
CA ALA A 219 0.48 -9.24 -16.21
C ALA A 219 0.40 -10.44 -15.25
N LYS A 220 1.55 -10.98 -14.88
CA LYS A 220 1.74 -12.01 -13.86
C LYS A 220 2.80 -11.54 -12.87
N ILE A 221 2.67 -11.96 -11.61
CA ILE A 221 3.67 -11.65 -10.58
C ILE A 221 4.25 -12.97 -10.06
N ALA A 222 5.56 -13.12 -10.20
CA ALA A 222 6.30 -14.25 -9.63
C ALA A 222 6.54 -14.00 -8.13
N LYS A 223 6.42 -15.05 -7.33
CA LYS A 223 6.74 -15.02 -5.89
C LYS A 223 7.98 -15.85 -5.66
N LEU A 224 9.06 -15.23 -5.17
CA LEU A 224 10.30 -15.93 -4.89
C LEU A 224 10.37 -16.33 -3.41
N PRO A 225 10.93 -17.50 -3.08
CA PRO A 225 11.15 -17.93 -1.70
C PRO A 225 12.36 -17.28 -1.03
N LEU A 226 13.16 -16.52 -1.78
CA LEU A 226 14.33 -15.78 -1.31
C LEU A 226 14.22 -14.33 -1.76
N LYS A 227 15.20 -13.49 -1.36
CA LYS A 227 15.13 -12.05 -1.58
C LYS A 227 14.95 -11.70 -3.05
N ASP A 228 15.84 -12.23 -3.90
CA ASP A 228 15.92 -11.87 -5.31
C ASP A 228 16.31 -13.09 -6.16
N ALA A 229 16.27 -12.94 -7.49
CA ALA A 229 16.58 -14.04 -8.42
C ALA A 229 18.05 -14.44 -8.35
N ASN A 230 18.95 -13.48 -8.07
CA ASN A 230 20.37 -13.77 -7.91
C ASN A 230 20.67 -14.63 -6.69
N GLU A 231 20.00 -14.39 -5.56
CA GLU A 231 20.17 -15.17 -4.34
C GLU A 231 19.74 -16.63 -4.57
N MET A 232 18.65 -16.85 -5.32
CA MET A 232 18.24 -18.19 -5.73
C MET A 232 19.28 -18.88 -6.61
N LEU A 233 19.86 -18.16 -7.58
CA LEU A 233 20.92 -18.70 -8.45
C LEU A 233 22.17 -19.08 -7.63
N VAL A 234 22.65 -18.20 -6.76
CA VAL A 234 23.85 -18.43 -5.93
C VAL A 234 23.65 -19.61 -4.97
N LYS A 235 22.44 -19.81 -4.44
CA LYS A 235 22.09 -20.96 -3.58
C LYS A 235 21.76 -22.24 -4.37
N GLY A 236 21.91 -22.24 -5.71
CA GLY A 236 21.65 -23.42 -6.54
C GLY A 236 20.16 -23.77 -6.70
N ARG A 237 19.23 -22.90 -6.31
CA ARG A 237 17.77 -23.10 -6.40
C ARG A 237 17.23 -22.76 -7.80
N VAL A 238 17.97 -23.11 -8.86
CA VAL A 238 17.70 -22.72 -10.24
C VAL A 238 16.35 -23.26 -10.73
N ARG A 239 16.07 -24.54 -10.47
CA ARG A 239 14.81 -25.16 -10.86
C ARG A 239 13.61 -24.45 -10.25
N GLU A 240 13.71 -24.11 -8.96
CA GLU A 240 12.64 -23.44 -8.24
C GLU A 240 12.42 -22.00 -8.71
N LEU A 241 13.50 -21.27 -9.03
CA LEU A 241 13.39 -19.94 -9.65
C LEU A 241 12.62 -20.02 -10.98
N VAL A 242 12.94 -21.02 -11.80
CA VAL A 242 12.24 -21.28 -13.06
C VAL A 242 10.77 -21.61 -12.75
N ASP A 243 10.48 -22.55 -11.86
CA ASP A 243 9.12 -22.92 -11.49
C ASP A 243 8.29 -21.70 -11.01
N CYS A 244 8.86 -20.82 -10.18
CA CYS A 244 8.23 -19.56 -9.74
C CYS A 244 7.84 -18.64 -10.90
N ILE A 245 8.68 -18.52 -11.93
CA ILE A 245 8.42 -17.69 -13.11
C ILE A 245 7.32 -18.32 -13.98
N TRP A 246 7.39 -19.63 -14.22
CA TRP A 246 6.47 -20.32 -15.11
C TRP A 246 5.07 -20.52 -14.50
N GLN A 247 5.00 -20.65 -13.18
CA GLN A 247 3.76 -20.78 -12.41
C GLN A 247 3.26 -19.45 -11.85
N ALA A 248 3.85 -18.33 -12.24
CA ALA A 248 3.45 -17.00 -11.81
C ALA A 248 1.94 -16.78 -12.06
N LYS A 249 1.25 -16.27 -11.04
CA LYS A 249 -0.20 -16.06 -11.10
C LYS A 249 -0.52 -14.77 -11.83
N VAL A 250 -1.59 -14.79 -12.62
CA VAL A 250 -2.15 -13.59 -13.26
C VAL A 250 -2.48 -12.57 -12.19
N TYR A 251 -1.94 -11.36 -12.34
CA TYR A 251 -2.28 -10.25 -11.49
C TYR A 251 -3.74 -9.88 -11.74
N ARG A 252 -4.53 -9.93 -10.67
CA ARG A 252 -5.90 -9.41 -10.64
C ARG A 252 -5.87 -8.19 -9.72
N PRO A 253 -6.36 -7.03 -10.17
CA PRO A 253 -6.56 -5.88 -9.27
C PRO A 253 -7.36 -6.30 -8.04
N ASP A 254 -6.97 -5.77 -6.88
CA ASP A 254 -7.66 -6.04 -5.61
C ASP A 254 -9.16 -5.70 -5.76
N GLY A 255 -10.03 -6.59 -5.26
CA GLY A 255 -11.48 -6.43 -5.28
C GLY A 255 -12.24 -7.12 -6.43
N ILE A 256 -11.56 -7.66 -7.46
CA ILE A 256 -12.23 -8.37 -8.56
C ILE A 256 -12.00 -9.89 -8.43
N VAL A 257 -12.99 -10.57 -7.87
CA VAL A 257 -13.02 -12.04 -7.79
C VAL A 257 -13.88 -12.59 -8.92
N ASN A 258 -13.44 -13.68 -9.55
CA ASN A 258 -14.27 -14.35 -10.55
C ASN A 258 -15.32 -15.20 -9.84
N GLY A 259 -16.60 -15.06 -10.22
CA GLY A 259 -17.70 -15.81 -9.58
C GLY A 259 -17.51 -17.33 -9.56
N LYS A 260 -16.77 -17.90 -10.53
CA LYS A 260 -16.44 -19.33 -10.55
C LYS A 260 -15.58 -19.78 -9.36
N ASP A 261 -14.81 -18.86 -8.79
CA ASP A 261 -13.89 -19.10 -7.67
C ASP A 261 -14.62 -18.91 -6.32
N LEU A 262 -15.92 -18.59 -6.32
CA LEU A 262 -16.72 -18.29 -5.10
C LEU A 262 -17.51 -19.49 -4.56
N TRP A 263 -17.46 -20.67 -5.18
CA TRP A 263 -18.30 -21.81 -4.78
C TRP A 263 -18.18 -22.11 -3.28
N ASP A 264 -16.97 -22.18 -2.75
CA ASP A 264 -16.74 -22.49 -1.34
C ASP A 264 -17.23 -21.36 -0.41
N ILE A 265 -17.19 -20.10 -0.87
CA ILE A 265 -17.69 -18.94 -0.12
C ILE A 265 -19.21 -18.93 -0.09
N VAL A 266 -19.85 -19.17 -1.23
CA VAL A 266 -21.32 -19.19 -1.37
C VAL A 266 -21.94 -20.41 -0.71
N ASN A 267 -21.24 -21.54 -0.70
CA ASN A 267 -21.71 -22.79 -0.12
C ASN A 267 -21.34 -22.93 1.38
N ALA A 268 -20.62 -21.95 1.95
CA ALA A 268 -20.41 -21.90 3.38
C ALA A 268 -21.75 -21.64 4.08
N GLU A 269 -21.99 -22.29 5.22
CA GLU A 269 -23.16 -21.96 6.05
C GLU A 269 -23.00 -20.54 6.59
N ASP A 270 -23.83 -19.61 6.11
CA ASP A 270 -23.93 -18.28 6.66
C ASP A 270 -24.56 -18.36 8.05
N SER A 271 -23.73 -18.41 9.09
CA SER A 271 -24.18 -18.12 10.45
C SER A 271 -24.30 -16.60 10.64
N MET A 272 -25.19 -15.94 9.88
CA MET A 272 -25.55 -14.55 10.19
C MET A 272 -26.38 -14.55 11.46
N SER A 273 -25.71 -14.58 12.61
CA SER A 273 -26.37 -14.43 13.90
C SER A 273 -27.05 -13.07 13.94
N SER A 274 -28.35 -13.07 14.24
CA SER A 274 -29.16 -11.87 14.38
C SER A 274 -29.72 -11.79 15.80
N CYS A 275 -29.68 -10.59 16.37
CA CYS A 275 -30.33 -10.26 17.64
C CYS A 275 -31.66 -9.59 17.35
N GLU A 276 -32.73 -9.92 18.06
CA GLU A 276 -34.02 -9.26 17.87
C GLU A 276 -33.98 -7.83 18.45
N TYR A 277 -34.70 -6.89 17.82
CA TYR A 277 -35.04 -5.61 18.44
C TYR A 277 -36.10 -5.83 19.52
N PRO A 278 -36.21 -4.92 20.52
CA PRO A 278 -37.32 -4.95 21.49
C PRO A 278 -38.70 -4.69 20.86
N TYR A 279 -38.76 -4.29 19.58
CA TYR A 279 -39.98 -3.92 18.88
C TYR A 279 -40.33 -4.95 17.79
N GLU A 280 -41.33 -5.78 18.04
CA GLU A 280 -41.71 -6.86 17.11
C GLU A 280 -42.12 -6.34 15.71
N GLY A 281 -42.74 -5.16 15.65
CA GLY A 281 -43.09 -4.52 14.37
C GLY A 281 -41.88 -4.18 13.50
N ILE A 282 -40.72 -3.92 14.12
CA ILE A 282 -39.45 -3.71 13.42
C ILE A 282 -38.88 -5.06 12.99
N ASN A 283 -38.84 -6.06 13.88
CA ASN A 283 -38.36 -7.41 13.57
C ASN A 283 -39.06 -8.02 12.35
N LYS A 284 -40.37 -7.85 12.22
CA LYS A 284 -41.15 -8.32 11.06
C LYS A 284 -40.72 -7.70 9.72
N LYS A 285 -40.12 -6.52 9.75
CA LYS A 285 -39.70 -5.77 8.55
C LYS A 285 -38.21 -5.88 8.28
N THR A 286 -37.40 -5.95 9.32
CA THR A 286 -35.93 -5.89 9.22
C THR A 286 -35.25 -7.21 9.50
N LEU A 287 -35.98 -8.22 10.01
CA LEU A 287 -35.46 -9.52 10.43
C LEU A 287 -34.35 -9.41 11.50
N GLY A 288 -34.53 -8.47 12.45
CA GLY A 288 -33.61 -8.25 13.56
C GLY A 288 -32.40 -7.38 13.20
N MET A 289 -31.41 -7.41 14.08
CA MET A 289 -30.10 -6.75 13.99
C MET A 289 -29.08 -7.79 13.57
N ARG A 290 -28.68 -7.82 12.30
CA ARG A 290 -27.68 -8.78 11.79
C ARG A 290 -26.27 -8.23 11.95
N ARG A 291 -25.32 -9.11 12.28
CA ARG A 291 -23.91 -8.74 12.33
C ARG A 291 -23.40 -8.37 10.94
N GLY A 292 -22.56 -7.34 10.86
CA GLY A 292 -22.02 -6.80 9.60
C GLY A 292 -22.88 -5.70 8.96
N GLU A 293 -24.05 -5.39 9.52
CA GLU A 293 -24.88 -4.27 9.06
C GLU A 293 -24.59 -2.99 9.85
N ILE A 294 -24.85 -1.85 9.22
CA ILE A 294 -24.86 -0.53 9.86
C ILE A 294 -26.32 -0.07 9.95
N VAL A 295 -26.79 0.18 11.17
CA VAL A 295 -28.15 0.65 11.44
C VAL A 295 -28.09 2.10 11.90
N THR A 296 -28.75 3.00 11.16
CA THR A 296 -28.80 4.42 11.48
C THR A 296 -30.12 4.79 12.14
N ILE A 297 -30.06 5.27 13.38
CA ILE A 297 -31.23 5.79 14.12
C ILE A 297 -31.22 7.31 14.01
N THR A 298 -32.30 7.88 13.47
CA THR A 298 -32.43 9.33 13.28
C THR A 298 -33.81 9.83 13.69
N ALA A 299 -33.83 11.01 14.33
CA ALA A 299 -35.02 11.70 14.78
C ALA A 299 -34.65 13.15 15.19
N GLY A 300 -35.65 14.00 15.43
CA GLY A 300 -35.47 15.37 15.92
C GLY A 300 -34.64 15.46 17.22
N ALA A 301 -34.15 16.66 17.52
CA ALA A 301 -33.45 16.92 18.79
C ALA A 301 -34.38 16.71 19.99
N GLY A 302 -33.88 16.10 21.07
CA GLY A 302 -34.62 15.93 22.31
C GLY A 302 -35.80 14.94 22.28
N ILE A 303 -36.03 14.21 21.18
CA ILE A 303 -37.20 13.33 21.03
C ILE A 303 -36.96 11.88 21.53
N GLY A 304 -35.77 11.58 22.05
CA GLY A 304 -35.47 10.29 22.69
C GLY A 304 -34.55 9.32 21.92
N LYS A 305 -33.76 9.79 20.94
CA LYS A 305 -32.80 8.93 20.19
C LYS A 305 -31.90 8.08 21.10
N SER A 306 -31.17 8.74 22.00
CA SER A 306 -30.27 8.07 22.94
C SER A 306 -30.99 7.08 23.85
N GLN A 307 -32.26 7.36 24.19
CA GLN A 307 -33.06 6.44 24.99
C GLN A 307 -33.44 5.18 24.21
N VAL A 308 -33.81 5.32 22.94
CA VAL A 308 -34.08 4.19 22.04
C VAL A 308 -32.80 3.35 21.86
N CYS A 309 -31.66 3.98 21.61
CA CYS A 309 -30.36 3.28 21.52
C CYS A 309 -30.05 2.48 22.79
N ARG A 310 -30.29 3.07 23.97
CA ARG A 310 -30.07 2.41 25.26
C ARG A 310 -31.05 1.25 25.51
N GLU A 311 -32.31 1.40 25.12
CA GLU A 311 -33.31 0.33 25.23
C GLU A 311 -32.94 -0.87 24.34
N MET A 312 -32.53 -0.61 23.10
CA MET A 312 -32.01 -1.64 22.20
C MET A 312 -30.77 -2.33 22.79
N ALA A 313 -29.81 -1.56 23.32
CA ALA A 313 -28.61 -2.08 23.96
C ALA A 313 -28.92 -2.99 25.16
N ASN A 314 -29.86 -2.57 26.01
CA ASN A 314 -30.30 -3.36 27.16
C ASN A 314 -31.00 -4.65 26.72
N HIS A 315 -31.79 -4.58 25.64
CA HIS A 315 -32.45 -5.75 25.07
C HIS A 315 -31.45 -6.76 24.46
N MET A 316 -30.36 -6.29 23.84
CA MET A 316 -29.25 -7.13 23.37
C MET A 316 -28.55 -7.84 24.55
N LEU A 317 -28.28 -7.12 25.64
CA LEU A 317 -27.70 -7.72 26.85
C LEU A 317 -28.56 -8.86 27.42
N ASN A 318 -29.87 -8.69 27.41
CA ASN A 318 -30.83 -9.71 27.85
C ASN A 318 -30.89 -10.92 26.90
N GLN A 319 -30.45 -10.77 25.65
CA GLN A 319 -30.25 -11.85 24.67
C GLN A 319 -28.82 -12.43 24.72
N GLU A 320 -28.08 -12.14 25.79
CA GLU A 320 -26.71 -12.62 26.03
C GLU A 320 -25.64 -12.09 25.07
N GLU A 321 -25.94 -11.02 24.33
CA GLU A 321 -24.96 -10.38 23.45
C GLU A 321 -23.98 -9.50 24.22
N THR A 322 -22.75 -9.37 23.69
CA THR A 322 -21.72 -8.50 24.25
C THR A 322 -21.71 -7.18 23.48
N ILE A 323 -21.91 -6.06 24.18
CA ILE A 323 -22.10 -4.75 23.57
C ILE A 323 -20.95 -3.78 23.91
N GLY A 324 -20.51 -3.02 22.91
CA GLY A 324 -19.75 -1.79 23.12
C GLY A 324 -20.69 -0.59 23.04
N TYR A 325 -20.79 0.21 24.11
CA TYR A 325 -21.63 1.41 24.14
C TYR A 325 -20.76 2.66 24.22
N ILE A 326 -20.75 3.43 23.13
CA ILE A 326 -19.92 4.62 22.96
C ILE A 326 -20.83 5.84 23.01
N ALA A 327 -21.01 6.37 24.23
CA ALA A 327 -21.74 7.61 24.48
C ALA A 327 -20.74 8.78 24.52
N LEU A 328 -20.80 9.66 23.54
CA LEU A 328 -19.93 10.83 23.37
C LEU A 328 -20.53 12.12 23.96
N GLU A 329 -21.82 12.12 24.30
CA GLU A 329 -22.49 13.28 24.90
C GLU A 329 -22.66 13.17 26.43
N GLU A 330 -22.41 11.99 27.01
CA GLU A 330 -22.63 11.74 28.43
C GLU A 330 -21.52 10.90 29.07
N SER A 331 -21.36 11.03 30.39
CA SER A 331 -20.38 10.26 31.15
C SER A 331 -20.80 8.80 31.33
N ASN A 332 -19.81 7.94 31.60
CA ASN A 332 -20.05 6.52 31.94
C ASN A 332 -20.98 6.37 33.16
N LYS A 333 -20.90 7.28 34.15
CA LYS A 333 -21.82 7.29 35.30
C LYS A 333 -23.27 7.47 34.84
N ARG A 334 -23.52 8.43 33.95
CA ARG A 334 -24.86 8.70 33.42
C ARG A 334 -25.38 7.56 32.56
N THR A 335 -24.51 7.00 31.70
CA THR A 335 -24.82 5.81 30.90
C THR A 335 -25.21 4.64 31.80
N GLY A 336 -24.41 4.35 32.83
CA GLY A 336 -24.65 3.25 33.76
C GLY A 336 -25.96 3.39 34.54
N LEU A 337 -26.25 4.58 35.07
CA LEU A 337 -27.54 4.87 35.71
C LEU A 337 -28.72 4.72 34.74
N GLY A 338 -28.51 4.98 33.45
CA GLY A 338 -29.50 4.74 32.40
C GLY A 338 -29.85 3.26 32.26
N PHE A 339 -28.85 2.36 32.20
CA PHE A 339 -29.07 0.91 32.12
C PHE A 339 -29.74 0.37 33.38
N MET A 340 -29.23 0.72 34.55
CA MET A 340 -29.84 0.34 35.84
C MET A 340 -31.29 0.83 35.95
N GLY A 341 -31.56 2.03 35.44
CA GLY A 341 -32.91 2.59 35.40
C GLY A 341 -33.86 1.86 34.46
N LEU A 342 -33.37 1.29 33.36
CA LEU A 342 -34.18 0.43 32.49
C LEU A 342 -34.55 -0.88 33.19
N TYR A 343 -33.63 -1.46 33.96
CA TYR A 343 -33.89 -2.67 34.75
C TYR A 343 -34.95 -2.43 35.84
N LEU A 344 -34.79 -1.37 36.65
CA LEU A 344 -35.73 -1.03 37.72
C LEU A 344 -37.02 -0.37 37.21
N ASN A 345 -37.09 -0.01 35.93
CA ASN A 345 -38.13 0.83 35.35
C ASN A 345 -38.31 2.17 36.11
N ARG A 346 -37.18 2.81 36.47
CA ARG A 346 -37.11 4.08 37.21
C ARG A 346 -36.02 5.00 36.64
N PRO A 347 -36.23 6.33 36.55
CA PRO A 347 -35.27 7.23 35.91
C PRO A 347 -34.11 7.66 36.85
N LEU A 348 -33.24 6.72 37.22
CA LEU A 348 -32.16 6.94 38.21
C LEU A 348 -31.20 8.09 37.84
N HIS A 349 -31.00 8.32 36.55
CA HIS A 349 -30.12 9.37 36.04
C HIS A 349 -30.58 10.80 36.38
N LEU A 350 -31.84 10.99 36.82
CA LEU A 350 -32.35 12.29 37.27
C LEU A 350 -31.88 12.66 38.69
N GLY A 351 -31.37 11.69 39.46
CA GLY A 351 -30.78 11.92 40.79
C GLY A 351 -31.77 12.28 41.91
N ASN A 352 -33.07 12.33 41.61
CA ASN A 352 -34.16 12.60 42.56
C ASN A 352 -35.03 11.37 42.85
N VAL A 353 -34.59 10.19 42.41
CA VAL A 353 -35.29 8.92 42.63
C VAL A 353 -34.61 8.20 43.78
N GLU A 354 -35.35 7.97 44.86
CA GLU A 354 -34.88 7.16 45.98
C GLU A 354 -34.98 5.67 45.62
N VAL A 355 -33.90 4.93 45.88
CA VAL A 355 -33.78 3.50 45.66
C VAL A 355 -33.00 2.92 46.83
N GLU A 356 -33.50 1.83 47.40
CA GLU A 356 -32.82 1.12 48.48
C GLU A 356 -31.49 0.54 47.97
N GLU A 357 -30.50 0.41 48.85
CA GLU A 357 -29.16 -0.06 48.48
C GLU A 357 -29.19 -1.46 47.84
N GLU A 358 -30.10 -2.32 48.31
CA GLU A 358 -30.32 -3.67 47.78
C GLU A 358 -30.81 -3.65 46.32
N ASP A 359 -31.88 -2.90 46.03
CA ASP A 359 -32.43 -2.72 44.68
C ASP A 359 -31.39 -2.10 43.72
N PHE A 360 -30.59 -1.14 44.22
CA PHE A 360 -29.55 -0.50 43.44
C PHE A 360 -28.43 -1.48 43.08
N LYS A 361 -28.04 -2.34 44.03
CA LYS A 361 -27.02 -3.37 43.81
C LYS A 361 -27.52 -4.45 42.85
N GLU A 362 -28.77 -4.89 42.99
CA GLU A 362 -29.42 -5.83 42.08
C GLU A 362 -29.42 -5.28 40.64
N ALA A 363 -29.82 -4.02 40.45
CA ALA A 363 -29.81 -3.38 39.15
C ALA A 363 -28.40 -3.31 38.53
N PHE A 364 -27.37 -3.03 39.34
CA PHE A 364 -25.99 -3.05 38.88
C PHE A 364 -25.58 -4.46 38.45
N ASP A 365 -25.92 -5.48 39.22
CA ASP A 365 -25.53 -6.86 38.96
C ASP A 365 -26.17 -7.42 37.69
N HIS A 366 -27.43 -7.07 37.42
CA HIS A 366 -28.16 -7.48 36.22
C HIS A 366 -27.84 -6.70 34.95
N THR A 367 -27.17 -5.54 35.06
CA THR A 367 -26.88 -4.69 33.89
C THR A 367 -25.38 -4.55 33.64
N LEU A 368 -24.68 -3.90 34.55
CA LEU A 368 -23.28 -3.51 34.40
C LEU A 368 -22.30 -4.62 34.80
N ASN A 369 -22.64 -5.44 35.80
CA ASN A 369 -21.79 -6.54 36.28
C ASN A 369 -21.92 -7.84 35.47
N THR A 370 -22.54 -7.79 34.30
CA THR A 370 -22.75 -8.97 33.44
C THR A 370 -21.46 -9.44 32.75
N GLY A 371 -20.43 -8.59 32.72
CA GLY A 371 -19.21 -8.82 31.92
C GLY A 371 -19.43 -8.67 30.40
N ARG A 372 -20.63 -8.23 29.98
CA ARG A 372 -21.05 -8.15 28.57
C ARG A 372 -21.25 -6.73 28.06
N ILE A 373 -21.01 -5.71 28.88
CA ILE A 373 -21.11 -4.29 28.48
C ILE A 373 -19.77 -3.58 28.64
N TYR A 374 -19.28 -2.95 27.58
CA TYR A 374 -18.05 -2.18 27.55
C TYR A 374 -18.37 -0.72 27.20
N LEU A 375 -18.00 0.21 28.08
CA LEU A 375 -18.26 1.64 27.91
C LEU A 375 -16.98 2.37 27.46
N TYR A 376 -17.13 3.38 26.62
CA TYR A 376 -16.01 4.24 26.20
C TYR A 376 -15.95 5.53 27.02
N ASP A 377 -14.88 5.72 27.78
CA ASP A 377 -14.59 7.00 28.43
C ASP A 377 -13.85 7.93 27.48
N HIS A 378 -14.52 9.00 27.05
CA HIS A 378 -13.99 9.98 26.11
C HIS A 378 -13.48 11.27 26.79
N TRP A 379 -13.63 11.40 28.12
CA TRP A 379 -13.23 12.61 28.86
C TRP A 379 -11.71 12.66 29.03
N GLY A 380 -11.03 13.31 28.08
CA GLY A 380 -9.58 13.58 28.16
C GLY A 380 -8.78 13.41 26.87
N SER A 381 -9.34 12.82 25.82
CA SER A 381 -8.64 12.67 24.53
C SER A 381 -9.62 12.43 23.37
N LEU A 382 -10.19 13.50 22.81
CA LEU A 382 -10.85 13.45 21.50
C LEU A 382 -9.81 13.75 20.40
N GLU A 383 -8.80 12.89 20.28
CA GLU A 383 -8.11 12.75 18.99
C GLU A 383 -8.98 11.83 18.14
N GLY A 384 -9.81 12.41 17.26
CA GLY A 384 -10.73 11.68 16.37
C GLY A 384 -10.07 10.56 15.56
N ASN A 385 -8.74 10.61 15.41
CA ASN A 385 -7.94 9.61 14.70
C ASN A 385 -7.84 8.22 15.38
N ASN A 386 -8.33 8.04 16.62
CA ASN A 386 -8.19 6.75 17.33
C ASN A 386 -9.52 6.00 17.60
N LEU A 387 -10.69 6.56 17.29
CA LEU A 387 -11.99 5.92 17.62
C LEU A 387 -12.18 4.57 16.93
N LEU A 388 -11.82 4.46 15.65
CA LEU A 388 -11.93 3.20 14.90
C LEU A 388 -11.07 2.08 15.51
N ASN A 389 -9.90 2.41 16.07
CA ASN A 389 -9.06 1.42 16.74
C ASN A 389 -9.64 1.00 18.09
N LYS A 390 -10.33 1.90 18.81
CA LYS A 390 -11.07 1.55 20.02
C LYS A 390 -12.25 0.62 19.71
N ILE A 391 -13.01 0.92 18.66
CA ILE A 391 -14.08 0.04 18.15
C ILE A 391 -13.50 -1.32 17.78
N ARG A 392 -12.39 -1.37 17.03
CA ARG A 392 -11.69 -2.63 16.70
C ARG A 392 -11.29 -3.40 17.96
N TYR A 393 -10.74 -2.74 18.97
CA TYR A 393 -10.39 -3.36 20.24
C TYR A 393 -11.62 -3.94 20.97
N MET A 394 -12.74 -3.21 21.00
CA MET A 394 -13.99 -3.73 21.57
C MET A 394 -14.46 -5.00 20.86
N VAL A 395 -14.38 -5.05 19.53
CA VAL A 395 -14.80 -6.23 18.76
C VAL A 395 -13.82 -7.39 18.93
N THR A 396 -12.51 -7.16 18.79
CA THR A 396 -11.52 -8.25 18.74
C THR A 396 -11.03 -8.71 20.11
N ALA A 397 -10.85 -7.80 21.06
CA ALA A 397 -10.30 -8.10 22.39
C ALA A 397 -11.40 -8.28 23.44
N CYS A 398 -12.44 -7.44 23.42
CA CYS A 398 -13.56 -7.53 24.36
C CYS A 398 -14.68 -8.46 23.87
N GLY A 399 -14.66 -8.88 22.60
CA GLY A 399 -15.64 -9.78 22.04
C GLY A 399 -17.01 -9.14 21.78
N CYS A 400 -17.09 -7.81 21.67
CA CYS A 400 -18.35 -7.12 21.37
C CYS A 400 -18.90 -7.55 20.01
N SER A 401 -20.11 -8.07 20.00
CA SER A 401 -20.86 -8.45 18.80
C SER A 401 -21.63 -7.27 18.20
N PHE A 402 -22.00 -6.29 19.03
CA PHE A 402 -22.68 -5.05 18.62
C PHE A 402 -21.96 -3.83 19.19
N ILE A 403 -21.92 -2.76 18.39
CA ILE A 403 -21.35 -1.47 18.76
C ILE A 403 -22.43 -0.41 18.58
N ILE A 404 -22.72 0.34 19.64
CA ILE A 404 -23.63 1.49 19.62
C ILE A 404 -22.80 2.75 19.75
N LEU A 405 -22.94 3.64 18.77
CA LEU A 405 -22.24 4.93 18.71
C LEU A 405 -23.27 6.05 18.79
N ASP A 406 -23.19 6.87 19.84
CA ASP A 406 -24.09 8.01 20.06
C ASP A 406 -23.27 9.21 20.59
N HIS A 407 -23.11 10.33 19.91
CA HIS A 407 -23.73 10.77 18.66
C HIS A 407 -22.69 10.91 17.53
N ILE A 408 -23.02 10.45 16.31
CA ILE A 408 -22.11 10.46 15.16
C ILE A 408 -21.54 11.86 14.84
N SER A 409 -22.32 12.92 15.07
CA SER A 409 -21.92 14.31 14.81
C SER A 409 -20.63 14.74 15.53
N ILE A 410 -20.34 14.19 16.72
CA ILE A 410 -19.10 14.49 17.46
C ILE A 410 -17.88 13.85 16.79
N VAL A 411 -18.07 12.73 16.10
CA VAL A 411 -17.00 12.07 15.35
C VAL A 411 -16.65 12.87 14.10
N VAL A 412 -17.67 13.40 13.43
CA VAL A 412 -17.56 14.14 12.16
C VAL A 412 -16.92 15.52 12.36
N SER A 413 -17.25 16.21 13.46
CA SER A 413 -16.69 17.54 13.77
C SER A 413 -15.18 17.53 14.05
N GLY A 414 -14.59 16.36 14.31
CA GLY A 414 -13.14 16.20 14.50
C GLY A 414 -12.34 15.85 13.24
N ILE A 415 -13.00 15.65 12.08
CA ILE A 415 -12.37 15.07 10.88
C ILE A 415 -11.99 16.12 9.80
N GLU A 416 -12.73 17.22 9.58
CA GLU A 416 -12.31 18.39 8.76
C GLU A 416 -13.41 19.49 8.66
N GLU A 417 -13.04 20.74 8.31
CA GLU A 417 -13.98 21.85 8.02
C GLU A 417 -14.68 21.65 6.66
N GLY A 418 -15.90 21.09 6.68
CA GLY A 418 -16.72 20.86 5.50
C GLY A 418 -18.19 20.56 5.82
N ASP A 419 -19.01 20.40 4.79
CA ASP A 419 -20.44 20.05 4.93
C ASP A 419 -20.57 18.68 5.63
N GLU A 420 -21.03 18.69 6.88
CA GLU A 420 -21.16 17.52 7.76
C GLU A 420 -21.86 16.34 7.06
N ARG A 421 -22.84 16.61 6.18
CA ARG A 421 -23.57 15.56 5.46
C ARG A 421 -22.68 14.77 4.51
N ARG A 422 -21.77 15.43 3.78
CA ARG A 422 -20.82 14.77 2.87
C ARG A 422 -19.75 13.94 3.57
N THR A 423 -19.54 14.21 4.85
CA THR A 423 -18.53 13.51 5.66
C THR A 423 -19.14 12.30 6.38
N ILE A 424 -20.47 12.29 6.55
CA ILE A 424 -21.24 11.14 7.06
C ILE A 424 -21.50 10.10 5.97
N ASP A 425 -21.86 10.55 4.76
CA ASP A 425 -22.03 9.71 3.57
C ASP A 425 -20.67 9.15 3.08
#